data_AF-A0A0F9E281-F1
#
_entry.id   AF-A0A0F9E281-F1
#
_cell.length_a   1.000
_cell.length_b   1.000
_cell.length_c   1.000
_cell.angle_alpha   90.00
_cell.angle_beta   90.00
_cell.angle_gamma   90.00
#
_symmetry.space_group_name_H-M   'P 1'
#
loop_
_entity.id
_entity.type
_entity.pdbx_description
1 polymer ?
#
loop_
_entity_poly.entity_id
_entity_poly.type
_entity_poly.pdbx_seq_one_letter_code
_entity_poly.pdbx_strand_id
1 'polypeptide(L)'
;MTFFEPLDLQGILINSLAGSIEIFMFIAFISIGAITASLKIPKSVTLVFLGLFAVILADFFPALYLLVVVIAGMTASHAISKVVTR
;
A
#
# COMPACT_ATOMS: atom_id res chain seq x y z
N MET A 1 -12.02 37.38 -3.45
CA MET A 1 -11.59 36.28 -2.57
C MET A 1 -11.30 35.10 -3.46
N THR A 2 -10.03 34.83 -3.76
CA THR A 2 -9.66 33.69 -4.59
C THR A 2 -9.90 32.43 -3.77
N PHE A 3 -10.98 31.73 -4.07
CA PHE A 3 -11.21 30.36 -3.62
C PHE A 3 -10.05 29.53 -4.18
N PHE A 4 -9.07 29.22 -3.34
CA PHE A 4 -8.11 28.17 -3.65
C PHE A 4 -8.87 26.87 -3.50
N GLU A 5 -9.12 26.22 -4.64
CA GLU A 5 -9.61 24.84 -4.63
C GLU A 5 -8.63 24.00 -3.80
N PRO A 6 -9.12 23.18 -2.86
CA PRO A 6 -8.24 22.34 -2.05
C PRO A 6 -7.40 21.48 -3.00
N LEU A 7 -6.11 21.34 -2.68
CA LEU A 7 -5.16 20.63 -3.53
C LEU A 7 -5.65 19.20 -3.77
N ASP A 8 -6.21 18.96 -4.97
CA ASP A 8 -6.72 17.66 -5.37
C ASP A 8 -5.56 16.75 -5.79
N LEU A 9 -4.84 16.27 -4.77
CA LEU A 9 -3.74 15.33 -4.95
C LEU A 9 -4.21 14.03 -5.61
N GLN A 10 -5.46 13.66 -5.44
CA GLN A 10 -6.03 12.47 -6.07
C GLN A 10 -6.15 12.68 -7.58
N GLY A 11 -6.79 13.76 -8.02
CA GLY A 11 -6.89 14.09 -9.45
C GLY A 11 -5.52 14.27 -10.10
N ILE A 12 -4.58 14.93 -9.43
CA ILE A 12 -3.25 15.18 -9.99
C ILE A 12 -2.43 13.88 -10.09
N LEU A 13 -2.34 13.10 -9.01
CA LEU A 13 -1.46 11.93 -8.96
C LEU A 13 -2.06 10.71 -9.67
N ILE A 14 -3.39 10.55 -9.65
CA ILE A 14 -4.04 9.39 -10.25
C ILE A 14 -4.45 9.70 -11.68
N ASN A 15 -5.19 10.79 -11.91
CA ASN A 15 -5.74 11.06 -13.25
C ASN A 15 -4.72 11.73 -14.17
N SER A 16 -3.92 12.69 -13.70
CA SER A 16 -2.95 13.40 -14.57
C SER A 16 -1.61 12.68 -14.70
N LEU A 17 -1.09 12.05 -13.64
CA LEU A 17 0.24 11.41 -13.67
C LEU A 17 0.20 9.95 -14.13
N ALA A 18 -0.74 9.16 -13.62
CA ALA A 18 -0.82 7.73 -13.92
C ALA A 18 -1.84 7.39 -15.01
N GLY A 19 -2.85 8.24 -15.24
CA GLY A 19 -3.92 8.03 -16.22
C GLY A 19 -4.96 6.98 -15.81
N SER A 20 -4.63 6.07 -14.90
CA SER A 20 -5.58 5.16 -14.25
C SER A 20 -5.11 4.78 -12.85
N ILE A 21 -6.06 4.32 -12.03
CA ILE A 21 -5.77 3.85 -10.67
C ILE A 21 -4.92 2.58 -10.68
N GLU A 22 -5.11 1.69 -11.66
CA GLU A 22 -4.30 0.47 -11.74
C GLU A 22 -2.83 0.78 -12.05
N ILE A 23 -2.60 1.72 -12.96
CA ILE A 23 -1.25 2.15 -13.34
C ILE A 23 -0.58 2.85 -12.15
N PHE A 24 -1.31 3.70 -11.43
CA PHE A 24 -0.80 4.36 -10.23
C PHE A 24 -0.35 3.35 -9.18
N MET A 25 -1.17 2.31 -8.93
CA MET A 25 -0.83 1.26 -7.97
C MET A 25 0.40 0.46 -8.40
N PHE A 26 0.53 0.15 -9.70
CA PHE A 26 1.70 -0.57 -10.20
C PHE A 26 2.99 0.25 -10.04
N ILE A 27 2.93 1.54 -10.37
CA ILE A 27 4.04 2.47 -10.17
C ILE A 27 4.37 2.60 -8.68
N ALA A 28 3.37 2.80 -7.82
CA ALA A 28 3.57 2.94 -6.38
C ALA A 28 4.23 1.70 -5.75
N PHE A 29 3.82 0.50 -6.17
CA PHE A 29 4.42 -0.75 -5.69
C PHE A 29 5.88 -0.89 -6.10
N ILE A 30 6.21 -0.56 -7.35
CA ILE A 30 7.59 -0.55 -7.85
C ILE A 30 8.41 0.52 -7.13
N SER A 31 7.84 1.72 -6.92
CA SER A 31 8.50 2.82 -6.21
C SER A 31 8.83 2.44 -4.76
N ILE A 32 7.90 1.81 -4.04
CA ILE A 32 8.15 1.29 -2.68
C ILE A 32 9.30 0.29 -2.74
N GLY A 33 9.27 -0.69 -3.64
CA GLY A 33 10.34 -1.66 -3.79
C GLY A 33 11.71 -1.02 -4.09
N ALA A 34 11.75 -0.07 -5.03
CA ALA A 34 12.96 0.63 -5.44
C ALA A 34 13.55 1.48 -4.32
N ILE A 35 12.71 2.26 -3.61
CA ILE A 35 13.13 3.09 -2.47
C ILE A 35 13.66 2.21 -1.34
N THR A 36 12.94 1.13 -1.03
CA THR A 36 13.33 0.20 0.03
C THR A 36 14.68 -0.45 -0.26
N ALA A 37 14.90 -0.88 -1.51
CA ALA A 37 16.16 -1.47 -1.95
C ALA A 37 17.31 -0.45 -1.97
N SER A 38 17.05 0.77 -2.45
CA SER A 38 18.03 1.85 -2.55
C SER A 38 18.51 2.33 -1.18
N LEU A 39 17.57 2.52 -0.24
CA LEU A 39 17.86 3.03 1.09
C LEU A 39 18.22 1.92 2.10
N LYS A 40 18.31 0.66 1.66
CA LYS A 40 18.61 -0.52 2.50
C LYS A 40 17.72 -0.58 3.75
N ILE A 41 16.44 -0.28 3.59
CA ILE A 41 15.49 -0.22 4.70
C ILE A 41 15.36 -1.61 5.34
N PRO A 42 15.35 -1.72 6.68
CA PRO A 42 15.15 -2.99 7.37
C PRO A 42 13.84 -3.67 6.95
N LYS A 43 13.88 -4.99 6.76
CA LYS A 43 12.75 -5.79 6.27
C LYS A 43 11.45 -5.59 7.05
N SER A 44 11.54 -5.34 8.36
CA SER A 44 10.39 -5.05 9.22
C SER A 44 9.67 -3.76 8.79
N VAL A 45 10.42 -2.71 8.46
CA VAL A 45 9.88 -1.42 8.04
C VAL A 45 9.30 -1.51 6.62
N THR A 46 9.94 -2.26 5.73
CA THR A 46 9.38 -2.59 4.39
C THR A 46 8.02 -3.27 4.49
N LEU A 47 7.88 -4.24 5.40
CA LEU A 47 6.62 -4.94 5.63
C LEU A 47 5.52 -3.99 6.12
N VAL A 48 5.86 -3.02 6.96
CA VAL A 48 4.91 -1.98 7.40
C VAL A 48 4.47 -1.13 6.21
N PHE A 49 5.39 -0.68 5.34
CA PHE A 49 5.04 0.11 4.16
C PHE A 49 4.17 -0.67 3.17
N LEU A 50 4.47 -1.95 2.94
CA LEU A 50 3.64 -2.81 2.09
C LEU A 50 2.27 -3.08 2.71
N GLY A 51 2.19 -3.25 4.03
CA GLY A 51 0.92 -3.41 4.75
C GLY A 51 0.04 -2.17 4.65
N LEU A 52 0.61 -0.98 4.87
CA LEU A 52 -0.10 0.29 4.71
C LEU A 52 -0.57 0.50 3.27
N PHE A 53 0.28 0.16 2.28
CA PHE A 53 -0.11 0.21 0.87
C PHE A 53 -1.28 -0.72 0.57
N ALA A 54 -1.27 -1.95 1.09
CA ALA A 54 -2.34 -2.92 0.91
C ALA A 54 -3.66 -2.46 1.56
N VAL A 55 -3.62 -1.79 2.72
CA VAL A 55 -4.81 -1.21 3.36
C VAL A 55 -5.43 -0.11 2.50
N ILE A 56 -4.62 0.78 1.91
CA ILE A 56 -5.11 1.82 1.00
C ILE A 56 -5.72 1.18 -0.25
N LEU A 57 -5.08 0.14 -0.79
CA LEU A 57 -5.54 -0.58 -1.98
C LEU A 57 -6.91 -1.26 -1.77
N ALA A 58 -7.17 -1.67 -0.54
CA ALA A 58 -8.40 -2.31 -0.13
C ALA A 58 -9.63 -1.39 -0.36
N ASP A 59 -9.48 -0.08 -0.21
CA ASP A 59 -10.56 0.89 -0.41
C ASP A 59 -10.92 1.08 -1.90
N PHE A 60 -9.97 0.82 -2.81
CA PHE A 60 -10.18 0.97 -4.26
C PHE A 60 -10.78 -0.27 -4.93
N PHE A 61 -10.61 -1.45 -4.34
CA PHE A 61 -11.09 -2.72 -4.88
C PHE A 61 -11.79 -3.53 -3.79
N PRO A 62 -13.13 -3.43 -3.66
CA PRO A 62 -13.90 -4.14 -2.63
C PRO A 62 -13.67 -5.67 -2.64
N ALA A 63 -13.44 -6.25 -3.82
CA ALA A 63 -13.13 -7.67 -3.98
C ALA A 63 -11.71 -8.06 -3.53
N LEU A 64 -10.74 -7.15 -3.66
CA LEU A 64 -9.37 -7.36 -3.18
C LEU A 64 -9.24 -7.08 -1.68
N TYR A 65 -10.10 -6.24 -1.10
CA TYR A 65 -10.14 -5.97 0.34
C TYR A 65 -10.23 -7.27 1.16
N LEU A 66 -11.20 -8.12 0.80
CA LEU A 66 -11.45 -9.37 1.51
C LEU A 66 -10.26 -10.33 1.40
N LEU A 67 -9.62 -10.39 0.23
CA LEU A 67 -8.44 -11.22 -0.01
C LEU A 67 -7.21 -10.71 0.77
N VAL A 68 -6.97 -9.40 0.78
CA VAL A 68 -5.88 -8.76 1.53
C VAL A 68 -6.06 -8.98 3.03
N VAL A 69 -7.28 -8.81 3.57
CA VAL A 69 -7.58 -9.05 4.98
C VAL A 69 -7.37 -10.51 5.37
N VAL A 70 -7.78 -11.45 4.52
CA VAL A 70 -7.54 -12.89 4.76
C VAL A 70 -6.05 -13.21 4.77
N ILE A 71 -5.28 -12.71 3.79
CA ILE A 71 -3.83 -12.95 3.72
C ILE A 71 -3.11 -12.30 4.91
N ALA A 72 -3.49 -11.07 5.29
CA ALA A 72 -2.96 -10.38 6.46
C ALA A 72 -3.29 -11.13 7.77
N GLY A 73 -4.51 -11.63 7.92
CA GLY A 73 -4.94 -12.45 9.05
C GLY A 73 -4.17 -13.78 9.13
N MET A 74 -3.97 -14.44 7.99
CA MET A 74 -3.18 -15.68 7.90
C MET A 74 -1.71 -15.45 8.26
N THR A 75 -1.11 -14.37 7.79
CA THR A 75 0.30 -14.02 8.10
C THR A 75 0.47 -13.63 9.57
N ALA A 76 -0.45 -12.85 10.13
CA ALA A 76 -0.46 -12.52 11.55
C ALA A 76 -0.63 -13.77 12.43
N SER A 77 -1.58 -14.65 12.09
CA SER A 77 -1.79 -15.92 12.78
C SER A 77 -0.56 -16.82 12.74
N HIS A 78 0.10 -16.92 11.57
CA HIS A 78 1.33 -17.70 11.42
C HIS A 78 2.50 -17.11 12.23
N ALA A 79 2.62 -15.78 12.28
CA ALA A 79 3.64 -15.10 13.08
C ALA A 79 3.41 -15.33 14.59
N ILE A 80 2.15 -15.23 15.05
CA ILE A 80 1.77 -15.50 16.45
C ILE A 80 2.02 -16.97 16.80
N SER A 81 1.66 -17.90 15.92
CA SER A 81 1.87 -19.33 16.09
C SER A 81 3.34 -19.66 16.40
N LYS A 82 4.29 -19.03 15.70
CA LYS A 82 5.74 -19.19 15.95
C LYS A 82 6.23 -18.61 17.28
N VAL A 83 5.53 -17.63 17.85
CA VAL A 83 5.86 -17.03 19.15
C VAL A 83 5.31 -17.88 20.29
N VAL A 84 4.11 -18.45 20.13
CA VAL A 84 3.44 -19.26 21.16
C VAL A 84 4.01 -20.68 21.25
N THR A 85 4.58 -21.22 20.17
CA THR A 85 5.21 -22.56 20.17
C THR A 85 6.69 -22.57 20.57
N ARG A 86 7.25 -21.43 21.01
CA ARG A 86 8.54 -21.35 21.71
C ARG A 86 8.33 -21.29 23.21
#